data_AF-A0AAF0DLL4-F1
#
_entry.id   AF-A0AAF0DLL4-F1
#
_cell.length_a   1.000
_cell.length_b   1.000
_cell.length_c   1.000
_cell.angle_alpha   90.00
_cell.angle_beta   90.00
_cell.angle_gamma   90.00
#
_symmetry.space_group_name_H-M   'P 1'
#
loop_
_entity.id
_entity.type
_entity.pdbx_description
1 polymer ?
#
loop_
_entity_poly.entity_id
_entity_poly.type
_entity_poly.pdbx_seq_one_letter_code
_entity_poly.pdbx_strand_id
1 'polypeptide(L)'
;MLRTKTAKPLSSSTPPPSYEESASSPASHSVSSQALNLTINKTFISPVTFSSSPETSHPAYELSHELDAGHSTISISRLRPSTKTAPETGSRREKHIYSFAQSLFSNTVEIIGKRRSSLPGILCLRANHSFLKHSWEIWHRATSSDNSTLLFRTRPMRNPQKADRLQWEDPGRELVAVETVWKPGSTQPGLHVVKDVGEQIVDVLVTGWCAKIWIGWQMWIAENRGRLAYEEMTVMSND
;
A
#
# COMPACT_ATOMS: atom_id res chain seq x y z
N MET A 1 37.44 -18.36 -76.83
CA MET A 1 36.68 -17.10 -76.73
C MET A 1 37.08 -16.38 -75.44
N LEU A 2 37.46 -15.10 -75.55
CA LEU A 2 37.63 -14.04 -74.51
C LEU A 2 38.57 -14.32 -73.31
N ARG A 3 39.78 -13.73 -73.24
CA ARG A 3 40.19 -12.34 -72.86
C ARG A 3 40.56 -12.18 -71.37
N THR A 4 41.87 -12.16 -71.11
CA THR A 4 42.67 -11.21 -70.28
C THR A 4 42.07 -10.57 -69.02
N LYS A 5 42.81 -10.61 -67.89
CA LYS A 5 43.65 -9.47 -67.40
C LYS A 5 44.37 -9.76 -66.07
N THR A 6 45.64 -9.37 -66.06
CA THR A 6 46.60 -9.27 -64.95
C THR A 6 46.30 -8.07 -64.04
N ALA A 7 46.56 -8.17 -62.72
CA ALA A 7 47.19 -7.12 -61.88
C ALA A 7 47.42 -7.59 -60.42
N LYS A 8 48.68 -7.55 -59.97
CA LYS A 8 49.12 -7.26 -58.58
C LYS A 8 49.27 -5.71 -58.50
N PRO A 9 49.30 -4.99 -57.34
CA PRO A 9 50.18 -5.29 -56.20
C PRO A 9 49.79 -4.74 -54.79
N LEU A 10 50.68 -5.05 -53.82
CA LEU A 10 51.17 -4.27 -52.64
C LEU A 10 50.25 -3.72 -51.51
N SER A 11 50.64 -4.17 -50.30
CA SER A 11 51.01 -3.41 -49.09
C SER A 11 49.97 -2.90 -48.07
N SER A 12 50.28 -3.30 -46.82
CA SER A 12 50.14 -2.60 -45.53
C SER A 12 48.76 -2.17 -45.05
N SER A 13 48.10 -3.07 -44.31
CA SER A 13 47.09 -2.69 -43.32
C SER A 13 47.78 -2.06 -42.12
N THR A 14 47.73 -0.73 -42.04
CA THR A 14 47.95 0.05 -40.82
C THR A 14 47.00 -0.45 -39.72
N PRO A 15 47.44 -0.70 -38.48
CA PRO A 15 46.52 -0.97 -37.38
C PRO A 15 45.73 0.31 -37.04
N PRO A 16 44.43 0.22 -36.70
CA PRO A 16 43.65 1.38 -36.31
C PRO A 16 44.16 1.98 -34.98
N PRO A 17 43.99 3.29 -34.77
CA PRO A 17 44.48 3.99 -33.59
C PRO A 17 43.77 3.49 -32.32
N SER A 18 44.56 3.22 -31.28
CA SER A 18 44.12 2.90 -29.93
C SER A 18 43.38 4.10 -29.34
N TYR A 19 42.04 4.02 -29.30
CA TYR A 19 41.22 4.96 -28.54
C TYR A 19 41.10 4.40 -27.12
N GLU A 20 41.69 5.10 -26.16
CA GLU A 20 41.38 4.93 -24.74
C GLU A 20 39.93 5.38 -24.52
N GLU A 21 38.98 4.47 -24.74
CA GLU A 21 37.60 4.69 -24.31
C GLU A 21 37.53 4.42 -22.82
N SER A 22 37.58 5.51 -22.06
CA SER A 22 37.21 5.56 -20.66
C SER A 22 35.78 5.05 -20.50
N ALA A 23 35.63 3.73 -20.39
CA ALA A 23 34.41 3.08 -19.93
C ALA A 23 34.27 3.28 -18.42
N SER A 24 34.03 4.54 -18.03
CA SER A 24 33.29 4.83 -16.81
C SER A 24 31.90 4.26 -17.02
N SER A 25 31.74 2.99 -16.68
CA SER A 25 30.43 2.40 -16.47
C SER A 25 29.69 3.33 -15.51
N PRO A 26 28.51 3.87 -15.86
CA PRO A 26 27.68 4.50 -14.86
C PRO A 26 27.41 3.42 -13.82
N ALA A 27 27.95 3.66 -12.62
CA ALA A 27 27.73 2.85 -11.44
C ALA A 27 26.24 2.50 -11.43
N SER A 28 25.97 1.19 -11.40
CA SER A 28 24.64 0.67 -11.16
C SER A 28 24.12 1.42 -9.94
N HIS A 29 23.15 2.32 -10.13
CA HIS A 29 22.41 2.88 -9.02
C HIS A 29 21.67 1.68 -8.43
N SER A 30 22.29 1.01 -7.47
CA SER A 30 21.59 0.18 -6.51
C SER A 30 20.63 1.13 -5.81
N VAL A 31 19.41 1.21 -6.34
CA VAL A 31 18.28 1.86 -5.70
C VAL A 31 18.13 1.12 -4.39
N SER A 32 18.71 1.70 -3.33
CA SER A 32 18.50 1.26 -1.96
C SER A 32 17.00 1.09 -1.79
N SER A 33 16.55 -0.15 -1.59
CA SER A 33 15.17 -0.52 -1.32
C SER A 33 14.70 0.24 -0.07
N GLN A 34 14.22 1.46 -0.27
CA GLN A 34 13.92 2.36 0.82
C GLN A 34 12.60 1.90 1.42
N ALA A 35 12.67 1.30 2.60
CA ALA A 35 11.50 0.91 3.36
C ALA A 35 10.56 2.11 3.50
N LEU A 36 9.28 1.93 3.17
CA LEU A 36 8.29 3.00 3.16
C LEU A 36 7.58 3.01 4.52
N ASN A 37 7.82 4.04 5.33
CA ASN A 37 7.17 4.21 6.63
C ASN A 37 6.08 5.28 6.54
N LEU A 38 4.83 4.93 6.82
CA LEU A 38 3.65 5.77 6.68
C LEU A 38 2.93 5.97 8.01
N THR A 39 2.34 7.15 8.20
CA THR A 39 1.40 7.46 9.29
C THR A 39 0.14 8.10 8.74
N ILE A 40 -0.98 7.99 9.46
CA ILE A 40 -2.25 8.64 9.12
C ILE A 40 -2.49 9.81 10.07
N ASN A 41 -2.79 10.97 9.50
CA ASN A 41 -3.25 12.14 10.22
C ASN A 41 -4.51 12.69 9.55
N LYS A 42 -5.67 12.58 10.22
CA LYS A 42 -6.98 12.89 9.66
C LYS A 42 -7.20 12.14 8.35
N THR A 43 -7.32 12.87 7.24
CA THR A 43 -7.51 12.36 5.88
C THR A 43 -6.19 12.12 5.13
N PHE A 44 -5.04 12.49 5.68
CA PHE A 44 -3.76 12.41 4.95
C PHE A 44 -2.89 11.25 5.44
N ILE A 45 -2.27 10.57 4.48
CA ILE A 45 -1.27 9.53 4.75
C ILE A 45 0.09 10.04 4.29
N SER A 46 1.00 10.23 5.25
CA SER A 46 2.30 10.85 5.01
C SER A 46 3.44 9.92 5.36
N PRO A 47 4.57 10.00 4.62
CA PRO A 47 5.81 9.38 5.05
C PRO A 47 6.26 9.92 6.41
N VAL A 48 6.74 9.03 7.28
CA VAL A 48 7.39 9.41 8.53
C VAL A 48 8.81 9.84 8.20
N THR A 49 9.06 11.15 8.13
CA THR A 49 10.40 11.71 7.91
C THR A 49 11.12 11.91 9.24
N PHE A 50 12.27 11.26 9.41
CA PHE A 50 13.14 11.44 10.57
C PHE A 50 14.07 12.67 10.44
N SER A 51 14.03 13.39 9.31
CA SER A 51 14.80 14.62 9.12
C SER A 51 14.02 15.83 9.67
N SER A 52 14.75 16.74 10.30
CA SER A 52 14.34 17.71 11.32
C SER A 52 13.46 18.89 10.86
N SER A 53 12.40 18.65 10.09
CA SER A 53 11.28 19.59 10.01
C SER A 53 9.97 18.86 9.69
N PRO A 54 8.99 18.84 10.61
CA PRO A 54 7.69 18.20 10.38
C PRO A 54 6.85 18.89 9.30
N GLU A 55 7.25 20.08 8.82
CA GLU A 55 6.51 20.86 7.82
C GLU A 55 6.78 20.43 6.37
N THR A 56 7.79 19.58 6.11
CA THR A 56 8.21 19.22 4.75
C THR A 56 7.78 17.83 4.29
N SER A 57 7.17 17.01 5.16
CA SER A 57 6.64 15.71 4.73
C SER A 57 5.34 15.89 3.93
N HIS A 58 5.46 15.77 2.61
CA HIS A 58 4.31 15.81 1.72
C HIS A 58 3.52 14.49 1.81
N PRO A 59 2.19 14.53 1.94
CA PRO A 59 1.37 13.33 1.98
C PRO A 59 1.48 12.56 0.66
N ALA A 60 1.59 11.24 0.80
CA ALA A 60 1.62 10.29 -0.30
C ALA A 60 0.21 9.90 -0.75
N TYR A 61 -0.74 9.90 0.18
CA TYR A 61 -2.15 9.60 -0.09
C TYR A 61 -3.08 10.55 0.65
N GLU A 62 -4.31 10.63 0.14
CA GLU A 62 -5.44 11.35 0.72
C GLU A 62 -6.67 10.44 0.74
N LEU A 63 -7.42 10.52 1.82
CA LEU A 63 -8.68 9.84 2.06
C LEU A 63 -9.81 10.84 1.88
N SER A 64 -10.95 10.40 1.35
CA SER A 64 -12.12 11.28 1.22
C SER A 64 -12.71 11.71 2.58
N HIS A 65 -12.54 10.89 3.60
CA HIS A 65 -12.99 11.14 4.97
C HIS A 65 -11.99 10.55 5.97
N GLU A 66 -12.09 10.98 7.24
CA GLU A 66 -11.36 10.32 8.32
C GLU A 66 -11.83 8.86 8.46
N LEU A 67 -10.96 7.99 8.96
CA LEU A 67 -11.27 6.57 9.16
C LEU A 67 -12.10 6.38 10.43
N ASP A 68 -13.33 6.90 10.41
CA ASP A 68 -14.31 6.79 11.48
C ASP A 68 -15.58 6.04 11.02
N ALA A 69 -16.58 5.93 11.90
CA ALA A 69 -17.81 5.22 11.57
C ALA A 69 -18.87 6.07 10.84
N GLY A 70 -18.60 7.35 10.56
CA GLY A 70 -19.58 8.30 10.04
C GLY A 70 -19.91 8.14 8.56
N HIS A 71 -19.09 7.39 7.83
CA HIS A 71 -19.18 7.28 6.37
C HIS A 71 -19.33 5.83 5.92
N SER A 72 -20.22 5.58 4.95
CA SER A 72 -20.50 4.25 4.38
C SER A 72 -19.50 3.83 3.29
N THR A 73 -18.74 4.79 2.75
CA THR A 73 -17.73 4.57 1.72
C THR A 73 -16.59 5.54 1.91
N ILE A 74 -15.36 5.05 1.80
CA ILE A 74 -14.14 5.84 1.84
C ILE A 74 -13.40 5.68 0.51
N SER A 75 -12.89 6.79 -0.02
CA SER A 75 -12.03 6.78 -1.21
C SER A 75 -10.61 7.10 -0.84
N ILE A 76 -9.65 6.52 -1.55
CA ILE A 76 -8.22 6.79 -1.41
C ILE A 76 -7.64 7.27 -2.73
N SER A 77 -6.91 8.38 -2.65
CA SER A 77 -6.25 9.06 -3.75
C SER A 77 -4.75 9.06 -3.53
N ARG A 78 -4.00 8.74 -4.59
CA ARG A 78 -2.54 8.91 -4.60
C ARG A 78 -2.19 10.35 -4.95
N LEU A 79 -1.38 10.98 -4.12
CA LEU A 79 -0.86 12.31 -4.37
C LEU A 79 0.52 12.19 -5.01
N ARG A 80 0.72 12.89 -6.14
CA ARG A 80 2.06 13.00 -6.76
C ARG A 80 2.47 14.47 -6.86
N PRO A 81 3.76 14.78 -6.63
CA PRO A 81 4.31 16.07 -7.00
C PRO A 81 4.06 16.32 -8.50
N SER A 82 3.53 17.49 -8.83
CA SER A 82 3.39 17.90 -10.23
C SER A 82 4.77 18.25 -10.76
N THR A 83 5.25 17.54 -11.78
CA THR A 83 6.52 17.82 -12.46
C THR A 83 6.43 18.99 -13.46
N LYS A 84 5.26 19.64 -13.58
CA LYS A 84 5.11 20.80 -14.45
C LYS A 84 5.49 22.06 -13.69
N THR A 85 6.57 22.68 -14.14
CA THR A 85 6.96 24.07 -13.90
C THR A 85 5.79 24.97 -14.28
N ALA A 86 4.85 25.17 -13.36
CA ALA A 86 3.82 26.18 -13.45
C ALA A 86 3.90 26.96 -12.14
N PRO A 87 4.24 28.26 -12.18
CA PRO A 87 4.23 29.08 -10.99
C PRO A 87 2.77 29.26 -10.53
N GLU A 88 2.57 29.24 -9.21
CA GLU A 88 1.39 29.78 -8.53
C GLU A 88 0.07 29.01 -8.70
N THR A 89 -0.02 27.85 -8.02
CA THR A 89 -1.15 27.36 -7.20
C THR A 89 -1.17 25.82 -7.18
N GLY A 90 -0.52 25.22 -6.19
CA GLY A 90 -0.92 23.99 -5.45
C GLY A 90 -1.50 22.75 -6.15
N SER A 91 -1.50 22.62 -7.48
CA SER A 91 -2.24 21.55 -8.17
C SER A 91 -1.45 20.24 -8.11
N ARG A 92 -1.60 19.51 -7.00
CA ARG A 92 -1.25 18.10 -6.91
C ARG A 92 -2.17 17.33 -7.84
N ARG A 93 -1.62 16.45 -8.67
CA ARG A 93 -2.44 15.52 -9.45
C ARG A 93 -2.99 14.47 -8.51
N GLU A 94 -4.20 14.71 -8.01
CA GLU A 94 -4.96 13.73 -7.29
C GLU A 94 -5.31 12.57 -8.24
N LYS A 95 -4.92 11.36 -7.85
CA LYS A 95 -5.28 10.15 -8.57
C LYS A 95 -6.12 9.26 -7.66
N HIS A 96 -7.44 9.36 -7.76
CA HIS A 96 -8.35 8.40 -7.14
C HIS A 96 -7.99 6.97 -7.58
N ILE A 97 -7.50 6.15 -6.65
CA ILE A 97 -7.00 4.78 -6.94
C ILE A 97 -7.99 3.71 -6.54
N TYR A 98 -8.60 3.81 -5.34
CA TYR A 98 -9.57 2.84 -4.84
C TYR A 98 -10.69 3.55 -4.07
N SER A 99 -11.83 2.87 -3.97
CA SER A 99 -12.86 3.16 -2.96
C SER A 99 -13.19 1.87 -2.23
N PHE A 100 -13.53 1.97 -0.96
CA PHE A 100 -13.93 0.82 -0.16
C PHE A 100 -15.17 1.08 0.68
N ALA A 101 -15.99 0.04 0.80
CA ALA A 101 -17.25 0.06 1.53
C ALA A 101 -17.48 -1.31 2.16
N GLN A 102 -18.20 -1.33 3.28
CA GLN A 102 -18.61 -2.57 3.92
C GLN A 102 -19.76 -3.16 3.09
N SER A 103 -19.66 -4.43 2.75
CA SER A 103 -20.76 -5.13 2.10
C SER A 103 -21.92 -5.25 3.09
N LEU A 104 -23.12 -4.87 2.63
CA LEU A 104 -24.34 -4.95 3.45
C LEU A 104 -24.48 -6.40 3.92
N PHE A 105 -24.55 -6.60 5.24
CA PHE A 105 -24.67 -7.92 5.89
C PHE A 105 -23.39 -8.79 5.94
N SER A 106 -22.20 -8.23 5.72
CA SER A 106 -20.95 -8.99 5.82
C SER A 106 -19.85 -8.23 6.59
N ASN A 107 -18.96 -8.98 7.25
CA ASN A 107 -17.70 -8.47 7.80
C ASN A 107 -16.62 -8.32 6.71
N THR A 108 -17.03 -8.33 5.45
CA THR A 108 -16.17 -8.14 4.28
C THR A 108 -16.24 -6.69 3.83
N VAL A 109 -15.08 -6.07 3.67
CA VAL A 109 -14.95 -4.77 2.99
C VAL A 109 -14.57 -5.04 1.54
N GLU A 110 -15.38 -4.54 0.62
CA GLU A 110 -15.07 -4.56 -0.80
C GLU A 110 -14.27 -3.31 -1.15
N ILE A 111 -13.15 -3.52 -1.86
CA ILE A 111 -12.23 -2.50 -2.30
C ILE A 111 -12.22 -2.53 -3.84
N ILE A 112 -12.66 -1.43 -4.46
CA ILE A 112 -12.88 -1.32 -5.90
C ILE A 112 -11.86 -0.36 -6.50
N GLY A 113 -11.09 -0.84 -7.47
CA GLY A 113 -10.16 -0.03 -8.25
C GLY A 113 -10.88 0.99 -9.13
N LYS A 114 -10.36 2.23 -9.19
CA LYS A 114 -10.96 3.36 -9.93
C LYS A 114 -10.13 3.80 -11.13
N ARG A 115 -8.96 3.18 -11.37
CA ARG A 115 -8.04 3.55 -12.46
C ARG A 115 -7.37 2.34 -13.08
N ARG A 116 -6.78 2.54 -14.26
CA ARG A 116 -5.94 1.50 -14.90
C ARG A 116 -4.67 1.16 -14.11
N SER A 117 -4.23 2.05 -13.22
CA SER A 117 -3.07 1.82 -12.37
C SER A 117 -3.40 0.97 -11.13
N SER A 118 -4.68 0.83 -10.74
CA SER A 118 -5.06 -0.10 -9.68
C SER A 118 -4.98 -1.54 -10.17
N LEU A 119 -4.80 -2.49 -9.24
CA LEU A 119 -4.81 -3.91 -9.53
C LEU A 119 -6.18 -4.28 -10.16
N PRO A 120 -6.23 -4.83 -11.38
CA PRO A 120 -7.50 -5.15 -12.05
C PRO A 120 -8.28 -6.22 -11.29
N GLY A 121 -9.58 -6.00 -11.06
CA GLY A 121 -10.45 -6.92 -10.34
C GLY A 121 -11.05 -6.31 -9.08
N ILE A 122 -11.51 -7.17 -8.17
CA ILE A 122 -12.09 -6.78 -6.89
C ILE A 122 -11.18 -7.27 -5.77
N LEU A 123 -10.93 -6.40 -4.80
CA LEU A 123 -10.21 -6.72 -3.58
C LEU A 123 -11.22 -6.87 -2.45
N CYS A 124 -11.05 -7.89 -1.62
CA CYS A 124 -11.89 -8.13 -0.45
C CYS A 124 -11.01 -8.20 0.79
N LEU A 125 -11.23 -7.29 1.74
CA LEU A 125 -10.68 -7.43 3.08
C LEU A 125 -11.66 -8.24 3.92
N ARG A 126 -11.17 -9.34 4.52
CA ARG A 126 -11.98 -10.25 5.33
C ARG A 126 -11.35 -10.44 6.69
N ALA A 127 -12.17 -10.44 7.73
CA ALA A 127 -11.76 -10.95 9.03
C ALA A 127 -11.81 -12.49 9.00
N ASN A 128 -10.67 -13.13 9.21
CA ASN A 128 -10.57 -14.56 9.43
C ASN A 128 -10.51 -14.80 10.94
N HIS A 129 -11.60 -15.36 11.48
CA HIS A 129 -11.72 -15.79 12.86
C HIS A 129 -11.53 -17.29 12.93
N SER A 130 -10.31 -17.72 13.25
CA SER A 130 -10.08 -19.09 13.73
C SER A 130 -10.03 -19.08 15.26
N PHE A 131 -10.36 -20.21 15.90
CA PHE A 131 -10.54 -20.34 17.36
C PHE A 131 -9.43 -19.73 18.24
N LEU A 132 -8.22 -19.51 17.71
CA LEU A 132 -7.08 -18.89 18.41
C LEU A 132 -6.39 -17.77 17.63
N LYS A 133 -6.91 -17.39 16.45
CA LYS A 133 -6.26 -16.43 15.54
C LYS A 133 -7.29 -15.46 14.99
N HIS A 134 -7.05 -14.18 15.26
CA HIS A 134 -7.71 -13.09 14.57
C HIS A 134 -6.72 -12.54 13.55
N SER A 135 -7.05 -12.70 12.27
CA SER A 135 -6.25 -12.18 11.18
C SER A 135 -7.14 -11.52 10.14
N TRP A 136 -6.69 -10.42 9.61
CA TRP A 136 -7.26 -9.79 8.44
C TRP A 136 -6.57 -10.31 7.20
N GLU A 137 -7.34 -10.59 6.15
CA GLU A 137 -6.84 -11.11 4.89
C GLU A 137 -7.34 -10.24 3.73
N ILE A 138 -6.43 -9.88 2.83
CA ILE A 138 -6.76 -9.21 1.57
C ILE A 138 -6.76 -10.27 0.48
N TRP A 139 -7.93 -10.53 -0.06
CA TRP A 139 -8.15 -11.44 -1.18
C TRP A 139 -8.37 -10.66 -2.46
N HIS A 140 -7.89 -11.17 -3.57
CA HIS A 140 -8.06 -10.60 -4.90
C HIS A 140 -8.85 -11.56 -5.78
N ARG A 141 -9.95 -11.07 -6.35
CA ARG A 141 -10.68 -11.75 -7.42
C ARG A 141 -10.36 -11.04 -8.73
N ALA A 142 -9.62 -11.72 -9.60
CA ALA A 142 -9.27 -11.18 -10.91
C ALA A 142 -10.52 -11.03 -11.79
N THR A 143 -10.52 -10.08 -12.71
CA THR A 143 -11.65 -9.88 -13.65
C THR A 143 -11.90 -11.10 -14.54
N SER A 144 -10.86 -11.88 -14.82
CA SER A 144 -10.91 -13.05 -15.72
C SER A 144 -11.19 -14.38 -15.01
N SER A 145 -11.33 -14.40 -13.68
CA SER A 145 -11.48 -15.64 -12.92
C SER A 145 -12.38 -15.47 -11.71
N ASP A 146 -13.21 -16.49 -11.46
CA ASP A 146 -14.01 -16.57 -10.25
C ASP A 146 -13.17 -16.95 -9.02
N ASN A 147 -11.95 -17.46 -9.22
CA ASN A 147 -11.04 -17.83 -8.15
C ASN A 147 -10.45 -16.59 -7.47
N SER A 148 -10.48 -16.61 -6.14
CA SER A 148 -9.82 -15.59 -5.32
C SER A 148 -8.43 -16.03 -4.90
N THR A 149 -7.44 -15.16 -5.06
CA THR A 149 -6.07 -15.35 -4.57
C THR A 149 -5.85 -14.53 -3.31
N LEU A 150 -5.16 -15.11 -2.32
CA LEU A 150 -4.72 -14.33 -1.16
C LEU A 150 -3.58 -13.41 -1.61
N LEU A 151 -3.61 -12.14 -1.20
CA LEU A 151 -2.50 -11.21 -1.39
C LEU A 151 -1.76 -10.96 -0.08
N PHE A 152 -2.50 -10.71 1.00
CA PHE A 152 -1.89 -10.41 2.29
C PHE A 152 -2.68 -11.00 3.44
N ARG A 153 -1.99 -11.30 4.54
CA ARG A 153 -2.60 -11.65 5.83
C ARG A 153 -1.93 -10.91 6.98
N THR A 154 -2.69 -10.52 7.99
CA THR A 154 -2.10 -9.98 9.23
C THR A 154 -1.80 -11.09 10.23
N ARG A 155 -0.69 -11.01 10.94
CA ARG A 155 -0.35 -11.87 12.06
C ARG A 155 -0.02 -11.03 13.30
N PRO A 156 -0.64 -11.32 14.46
CA PRO A 156 -0.25 -10.67 15.71
C PRO A 156 1.17 -11.06 16.08
N MET A 157 2.01 -10.06 16.32
CA MET A 157 3.33 -10.27 16.89
C MET A 157 3.19 -10.17 18.41
N ARG A 158 3.16 -11.34 19.08
CA ARG A 158 3.15 -11.39 20.55
C ARG A 158 4.55 -10.97 21.04
N ASN A 159 4.70 -9.71 21.42
CA ASN A 159 5.87 -9.25 22.15
C ASN A 159 5.41 -8.69 23.50
N PRO A 160 5.68 -9.38 24.62
CA PRO A 160 5.23 -8.92 25.94
C PRO A 160 5.90 -7.61 26.41
N GLN A 161 6.95 -7.13 25.72
CA GLN A 161 7.70 -5.94 26.09
C GLN A 161 7.48 -4.74 25.15
N LYS A 162 6.75 -4.89 24.03
CA LYS A 162 6.55 -3.83 23.03
C LYS A 162 5.06 -3.68 22.70
N ALA A 163 4.64 -2.47 22.31
CA ALA A 163 3.28 -2.21 21.84
C ALA A 163 2.82 -3.27 20.82
N ASP A 164 1.54 -3.64 20.88
CA ASP A 164 0.95 -4.63 19.98
C ASP A 164 1.22 -4.21 18.52
N ARG A 165 1.92 -5.07 17.80
CA ARG A 165 2.26 -4.89 16.39
C ARG A 165 1.62 -5.99 15.58
N LEU A 166 1.13 -5.64 14.40
CA LEU A 166 0.66 -6.60 13.41
C LEU A 166 1.68 -6.68 12.27
N GLN A 167 1.99 -7.90 11.87
CA GLN A 167 2.79 -8.15 10.68
C GLN A 167 1.87 -8.42 9.51
N TRP A 168 2.11 -7.76 8.38
CA TRP A 168 1.49 -8.08 7.11
C TRP A 168 2.41 -9.04 6.36
N GLU A 169 1.90 -10.21 6.02
CA GLU A 169 2.62 -11.27 5.34
C GLU A 169 2.00 -11.54 3.96
N ASP A 170 2.82 -11.93 2.99
CA ASP A 170 2.36 -12.39 1.68
C ASP A 170 1.85 -13.85 1.73
N PRO A 171 1.42 -14.46 0.61
CA PRO A 171 0.93 -15.84 0.61
C PRO A 171 2.00 -16.86 0.98
N GLY A 172 3.28 -16.54 0.73
CA GLY A 172 4.46 -17.32 1.11
C GLY A 172 4.85 -17.16 2.59
N ARG A 173 4.12 -16.33 3.36
CA ARG A 173 4.40 -15.97 4.76
C ARG A 173 5.64 -15.09 4.93
N GLU A 174 6.11 -14.45 3.86
CA GLU A 174 7.20 -13.48 3.99
C GLU A 174 6.66 -12.15 4.51
N LEU A 175 7.42 -11.50 5.38
CA LEU A 175 7.07 -10.21 5.96
C LEU A 175 7.09 -9.11 4.88
N VAL A 176 5.95 -8.43 4.71
CA VAL A 176 5.78 -7.31 3.77
C VAL A 176 5.77 -5.98 4.49
N ALA A 177 5.04 -5.90 5.61
CA ALA A 177 4.96 -4.68 6.40
C ALA A 177 4.74 -4.95 7.89
N VAL A 178 5.06 -3.96 8.71
CA VAL A 178 4.77 -3.94 10.14
C VAL A 178 3.86 -2.77 10.45
N GLU A 179 2.75 -3.07 11.11
CA GLU A 179 1.79 -2.09 11.56
C GLU A 179 1.90 -1.89 13.07
N THR A 180 1.91 -0.62 13.50
CA THR A 180 1.64 -0.23 14.88
C THR A 180 0.14 -0.05 15.06
N VAL A 181 -0.45 -0.92 15.89
CA VAL A 181 -1.89 -0.91 16.16
C VAL A 181 -2.26 0.34 16.92
N TRP A 182 -3.27 1.06 16.44
CA TRP A 182 -3.82 2.21 17.14
C TRP A 182 -4.74 1.76 18.28
N LYS A 183 -4.52 2.30 19.48
CA LYS A 183 -5.41 2.20 20.63
C LYS A 183 -5.87 3.61 21.01
N PRO A 184 -7.09 3.80 21.53
CA PRO A 184 -7.50 5.08 22.09
C PRO A 184 -6.47 5.58 23.12
N GLY A 185 -5.91 6.78 22.90
CA GLY A 185 -4.84 7.35 23.72
C GLY A 185 -3.39 6.95 23.33
N SER A 186 -3.19 6.18 22.26
CA SER A 186 -1.85 5.81 21.76
C SER A 186 -1.33 6.72 20.64
N THR A 187 -0.08 6.48 20.24
CA THR A 187 0.52 7.01 19.00
C THR A 187 -0.34 6.70 17.77
N GLN A 188 -0.31 7.60 16.76
CA GLN A 188 -1.00 7.43 15.48
C GLN A 188 -0.69 6.06 14.83
N PRO A 189 -1.66 5.47 14.09
CA PRO A 189 -1.42 4.22 13.39
C PRO A 189 -0.29 4.41 12.38
N GLY A 190 0.65 3.46 12.37
CA GLY A 190 1.80 3.47 11.47
C GLY A 190 1.87 2.20 10.65
N LEU A 191 2.31 2.32 9.39
CA LEU A 191 2.54 1.19 8.48
C LEU A 191 3.93 1.30 7.87
N HIS A 192 4.80 0.36 8.23
CA HIS A 192 6.17 0.28 7.76
C HIS A 192 6.31 -0.87 6.77
N VAL A 193 6.33 -0.56 5.47
CA VAL A 193 6.55 -1.51 4.38
C VAL A 193 8.04 -1.82 4.27
N VAL A 194 8.40 -3.08 4.49
CA VAL A 194 9.80 -3.56 4.57
C VAL A 194 10.22 -4.38 3.35
N LYS A 195 9.26 -4.86 2.55
CA LYS A 195 9.52 -5.61 1.31
C LYS A 195 9.23 -4.73 0.09
N ASP A 196 10.12 -4.75 -0.89
CA ASP A 196 9.86 -4.13 -2.18
C ASP A 196 8.91 -5.02 -3.00
N VAL A 197 7.65 -4.58 -3.11
CA VAL A 197 6.57 -5.31 -3.78
C VAL A 197 6.02 -4.56 -4.99
N GLY A 198 6.62 -3.43 -5.36
CA GLY A 198 6.17 -2.56 -6.44
C GLY A 198 4.98 -1.65 -6.08
N GLU A 199 4.88 -0.52 -6.77
CA GLU A 199 3.93 0.56 -6.46
C GLU A 199 2.46 0.12 -6.39
N GLN A 200 2.01 -0.73 -7.31
CA GLN A 200 0.62 -1.16 -7.38
C GLN A 200 0.22 -2.00 -6.17
N ILE A 201 1.13 -2.87 -5.73
CA ILE A 201 0.91 -3.75 -4.58
C ILE A 201 1.02 -2.97 -3.26
N VAL A 202 1.89 -1.95 -3.21
CA VAL A 202 1.89 -0.96 -2.12
C VAL A 202 0.55 -0.24 -2.02
N ASP A 203 -0.06 0.19 -3.14
CA ASP A 203 -1.39 0.82 -3.10
C ASP A 203 -2.45 -0.14 -2.51
N VAL A 204 -2.40 -1.42 -2.87
CA VAL A 204 -3.31 -2.44 -2.32
C VAL A 204 -3.11 -2.57 -0.81
N LEU A 205 -1.87 -2.66 -0.36
CA LEU A 205 -1.54 -2.82 1.06
C LEU A 205 -1.98 -1.59 1.88
N VAL A 206 -1.69 -0.38 1.41
CA VAL A 206 -2.12 0.86 2.06
C VAL A 206 -3.64 0.95 2.12
N THR A 207 -4.32 0.65 1.02
CA THR A 207 -5.79 0.67 0.97
C THR A 207 -6.39 -0.36 1.93
N GLY A 208 -5.85 -1.57 1.96
CA GLY A 208 -6.31 -2.62 2.87
C GLY A 208 -6.04 -2.29 4.34
N TRP A 209 -4.92 -1.63 4.65
CA TRP A 209 -4.64 -1.12 5.99
C TRP A 209 -5.66 -0.06 6.44
N CYS A 210 -5.98 0.92 5.58
CA CYS A 210 -7.01 1.92 5.85
C CYS A 210 -8.39 1.28 6.03
N ALA A 211 -8.77 0.37 5.12
CA ALA A 211 -10.02 -0.36 5.20
C ALA A 211 -10.14 -1.15 6.51
N LYS A 212 -9.04 -1.74 7.00
CA LYS A 212 -8.98 -2.48 8.26
C LYS A 212 -9.19 -1.60 9.48
N ILE A 213 -8.58 -0.42 9.52
CA ILE A 213 -8.78 0.56 10.59
C ILE A 213 -10.25 0.99 10.61
N TRP A 214 -10.79 1.35 9.43
CA TRP A 214 -12.17 1.80 9.27
C TRP A 214 -13.19 0.76 9.71
N ILE A 215 -13.11 -0.47 9.22
CA ILE A 215 -14.04 -1.54 9.63
C ILE A 215 -13.86 -1.93 11.10
N GLY A 216 -12.64 -1.81 11.64
CA GLY A 216 -12.37 -2.00 13.07
C GLY A 216 -13.19 -1.03 13.93
N TRP A 217 -13.29 0.23 13.51
CA TRP A 217 -14.13 1.23 14.16
C TRP A 217 -15.62 0.93 14.05
N GLN A 218 -16.09 0.54 12.85
CA GLN A 218 -17.49 0.16 12.63
C GLN A 218 -17.89 -1.00 13.57
N MET A 219 -17.04 -2.02 13.68
CA MET A 219 -17.27 -3.16 14.56
C MET A 219 -17.24 -2.76 16.05
N TRP A 220 -16.29 -1.94 16.47
CA TRP A 220 -16.21 -1.46 17.87
C TRP A 220 -17.45 -0.66 18.28
N ILE A 221 -17.98 0.19 17.39
CA ILE A 221 -19.21 0.94 17.66
C ILE A 221 -20.42 -0.01 17.72
N ALA A 222 -20.51 -0.99 16.80
CA ALA A 222 -21.59 -1.96 16.82
C ALA A 222 -21.61 -2.79 18.12
N GLU A 223 -20.44 -3.23 18.59
CA GLU A 223 -20.29 -3.98 19.84
C GLU A 223 -20.71 -3.15 21.06
N ASN A 224 -20.26 -1.90 21.17
CA ASN A 224 -20.61 -1.03 22.29
C ASN A 224 -22.09 -0.64 22.29
N ARG A 225 -22.71 -0.42 21.11
CA ARG A 225 -24.15 -0.19 21.01
C ARG A 225 -24.95 -1.40 21.48
N GLY A 226 -24.52 -2.61 21.11
CA GLY A 226 -25.14 -3.85 21.56
C GLY A 226 -25.04 -4.03 23.08
N ARG A 227 -23.89 -3.70 23.67
CA ARG A 227 -23.68 -3.80 25.12
C ARG A 227 -24.59 -2.86 25.91
N LEU A 228 -24.67 -1.59 25.49
CA LEU A 228 -25.53 -0.59 26.15
C LEU A 228 -27.02 -0.95 26.06
N ALA A 229 -27.48 -1.46 24.91
CA ALA A 229 -28.86 -1.92 24.75
C ALA A 229 -29.20 -3.13 25.64
N TYR A 230 -28.24 -4.04 25.85
CA TYR A 230 -28.40 -5.19 26.74
C TYR A 230 -28.43 -4.79 28.22
N GLU A 231 -27.57 -3.85 28.61
CA GLU A 231 -27.56 -3.27 29.96
C GLU A 231 -28.89 -2.56 30.27
N GLU A 232 -29.46 -1.81 29.32
CA GLU A 232 -30.76 -1.12 29.46
C GLU A 232 -31.93 -2.11 29.59
N MET A 233 -31.99 -3.17 28.78
CA MET A 233 -33.04 -4.21 28.89
C MET A 233 -32.95 -5.02 30.19
N THR A 234 -31.74 -5.24 30.71
CA THR A 234 -31.51 -5.97 31.96
C THR A 234 -31.97 -5.16 33.18
N VAL A 235 -31.78 -3.83 33.14
CA VAL A 235 -32.30 -2.93 34.18
C VAL A 235 -33.84 -2.90 34.17
N MET A 236 -34.45 -2.82 32.98
CA MET A 236 -35.92 -2.78 32.86
C MET A 236 -36.65 -4.10 33.18
N SER A 237 -35.96 -5.25 33.19
CA SER A 237 -36.57 -6.54 33.57
C SER A 237 -36.50 -6.85 35.06
N ASN A 238 -35.79 -6.04 35.85
CA ASN A 238 -35.60 -6.24 37.29
C ASN A 238 -36.44 -5.25 38.14
N ASP A 239 -37.26 -4.42 37.49
CA ASP A 239 -38.30 -3.57 38.10
C ASP A 239 -39.69 -4.18 37.87
#